data_AF-A0A0F4YEI1-F1
#
_entry.id   AF-A0A0F4YEI1-F1
#
_cell.length_a   1.000
_cell.length_b   1.000
_cell.length_c   1.000
_cell.angle_alpha   90.00
_cell.angle_beta   90.00
_cell.angle_gamma   90.00
#
_symmetry.space_group_name_H-M   'P 1'
#
loop_
_entity.id
_entity.type
_entity.pdbx_description
1 polymer ?
#
loop_
_entity_poly.entity_id
_entity_poly.type
_entity_poly.pdbx_seq_one_letter_code
_entity_poly.pdbx_strand_id
1 'polypeptide(L)'
;MLRKLAEKYAMPARMWRYGIHSFLELLRHRLPGSLDHMLTFIYIAYSMMTLLLESVPSFEETWIECLGDLARYRMAVEENDMRDREVWSGVARYWYNKAADKNPGIGRIQHHLAVLARPNILQQLFYYSKSLVSIQPFLSTRESILLLFNPLLDPARPVSSRYPPLLTAFVCAHGFLFTRGKINAFTMSAHQFLSSLGTYIGRIGAVFREQGVYIASSNYAAIFDFGQSDAILPRMFEPRALQEIPSSSARYESAQRFWESHTSSSSLELSVLSQRDGPRSEDDRFSSSIQVLSFASHLAFSTLRIILGQIGDKNVLPSVHLSLAFLWSMALVPTSMTYIEADVPWVQIASFLNTLIRPDMDMSKVEDEQFPSYETGSSRQLPEDFLIRGQAWSQLYYPEHFFDVTADEEERSIELPSVIVPRTHRCLWLGVRIASFKCWITYDSDRKVFLPTPFAYELENAARQHNPLQGVSGAEASSSSSSHDNDTTMTDSNDII
;
A
#
# COMPACT_ATOMS: atom_id res chain seq x y z
N MET A 1 15.50 -30.76 27.05
CA MET A 1 15.01 -30.18 28.33
C MET A 1 15.45 -28.71 28.51
N LEU A 2 16.70 -28.33 28.22
CA LEU A 2 17.21 -26.95 28.33
C LEU A 2 16.62 -25.93 27.32
N ARG A 3 16.37 -26.31 26.04
CA ARG A 3 15.76 -25.40 25.04
C ARG A 3 14.37 -24.88 25.46
N LYS A 4 13.52 -25.79 25.97
CA LYS A 4 12.20 -25.45 26.53
C LYS A 4 12.27 -24.50 27.74
N LEU A 5 13.41 -24.46 28.44
CA LEU A 5 13.64 -23.54 29.56
C LEU A 5 13.80 -22.10 29.06
N ALA A 6 14.56 -21.91 27.97
CA ALA A 6 14.78 -20.60 27.36
C ALA A 6 13.50 -19.95 26.86
N GLU A 7 12.64 -20.73 26.21
CA GLU A 7 11.28 -20.32 25.82
C GLU A 7 10.42 -20.03 27.06
N LYS A 8 10.35 -20.95 28.01
CA LYS A 8 9.53 -20.83 29.23
C LYS A 8 9.82 -19.55 30.02
N TYR A 9 11.08 -19.13 30.09
CA TYR A 9 11.49 -17.93 30.82
C TYR A 9 11.71 -16.70 29.92
N ALA A 10 11.31 -16.76 28.65
CA ALA A 10 11.49 -15.71 27.66
C ALA A 10 12.91 -15.13 27.67
N MET A 11 13.92 -16.02 27.77
CA MET A 11 15.31 -15.61 27.94
C MET A 11 15.80 -14.67 26.82
N PRO A 12 15.51 -14.90 25.53
CA PRO A 12 15.86 -13.96 24.46
C PRO A 12 15.31 -12.54 24.67
N ALA A 13 14.02 -12.42 24.97
CA ALA A 13 13.36 -11.13 25.20
C ALA A 13 13.94 -10.41 26.44
N ARG A 14 14.27 -11.16 27.50
CA ARG A 14 14.90 -10.61 28.71
C ARG A 14 16.34 -10.17 28.45
N MET A 15 17.11 -10.95 27.70
CA MET A 15 18.48 -10.59 27.31
C MET A 15 18.48 -9.31 26.49
N TRP A 16 17.58 -9.18 25.52
CA TRP A 16 17.39 -7.94 24.77
C TRP A 16 17.03 -6.78 25.72
N ARG A 17 15.94 -6.91 26.48
CA ARG A 17 15.43 -5.83 27.34
C ARG A 17 16.44 -5.37 28.37
N TYR A 18 17.01 -6.28 29.15
CA TYR A 18 17.84 -5.95 30.31
C TYR A 18 19.34 -5.93 30.01
N GLY A 19 19.80 -6.75 29.06
CA GLY A 19 21.22 -6.90 28.75
C GLY A 19 21.72 -5.99 27.63
N ILE A 20 20.84 -5.56 26.71
CA ILE A 20 21.24 -4.77 25.54
C ILE A 20 20.51 -3.41 25.53
N HIS A 21 19.19 -3.42 25.41
CA HIS A 21 18.38 -2.22 25.23
C HIS A 21 18.52 -1.21 26.38
N SER A 22 18.44 -1.66 27.64
CA SER A 22 18.64 -0.75 28.80
C SER A 22 20.00 -0.04 28.79
N PHE A 23 21.07 -0.73 28.35
CA PHE A 23 22.40 -0.13 28.25
C PHE A 23 22.50 0.82 27.06
N LEU A 24 21.92 0.47 25.90
CA LEU A 24 21.83 1.38 24.75
C LEU A 24 21.12 2.68 25.13
N GLU A 25 19.99 2.59 25.85
CA GLU A 25 19.27 3.77 26.30
C GLU A 25 20.08 4.59 27.31
N LEU A 26 20.73 3.95 28.29
CA LEU A 26 21.59 4.65 29.24
C LEU A 26 22.71 5.43 28.52
N LEU A 27 23.37 4.79 27.56
CA LEU A 27 24.44 5.40 26.78
C LEU A 27 23.89 6.53 25.89
N ARG A 28 22.73 6.32 25.23
CA ARG A 28 22.08 7.33 24.37
C ARG A 28 21.76 8.62 25.13
N HIS A 29 21.27 8.52 26.38
CA HIS A 29 20.97 9.71 27.20
C HIS A 29 22.22 10.50 27.63
N ARG A 30 23.42 9.93 27.49
CA ARG A 30 24.71 10.55 27.85
C ARG A 30 25.48 11.08 26.64
N LEU A 31 24.88 11.05 25.45
CA LEU A 31 25.49 11.61 24.25
C LEU A 31 25.65 13.14 24.38
N PRO A 32 26.71 13.73 23.78
CA PRO A 32 27.74 13.06 22.97
C PRO A 32 28.85 12.37 23.78
N GLY A 33 28.96 12.59 25.10
CA GLY A 33 30.10 12.13 25.92
C GLY A 33 30.27 10.60 26.04
N SER A 34 29.24 9.83 25.71
CA SER A 34 29.25 8.36 25.72
C SER A 34 29.46 7.74 24.33
N LEU A 35 29.71 8.52 23.28
CA LEU A 35 29.67 8.06 21.88
C LEU A 35 30.58 6.83 21.65
N ASP A 36 31.86 6.91 22.02
CA ASP A 36 32.81 5.79 21.82
C ASP A 36 32.40 4.52 22.57
N HIS A 37 31.85 4.67 23.78
CA HIS A 37 31.33 3.57 24.58
C HIS A 37 30.09 2.95 23.93
N MET A 38 29.19 3.79 23.39
CA MET A 38 28.00 3.34 22.68
C MET A 38 28.35 2.59 21.40
N LEU A 39 29.28 3.11 20.61
CA LEU A 39 29.76 2.43 19.40
C LEU A 39 30.37 1.07 19.74
N THR A 40 31.30 1.04 20.70
CA THR A 40 31.94 -0.21 21.17
C THR A 40 30.90 -1.24 21.64
N PHE A 41 29.93 -0.79 22.44
CA PHE A 41 28.86 -1.67 22.93
C PHE A 41 27.99 -2.23 21.81
N ILE A 42 27.62 -1.39 20.83
CA ILE A 42 26.86 -1.83 19.65
C ILE A 42 27.61 -2.91 18.88
N TYR A 43 28.91 -2.73 18.59
CA TYR A 43 29.71 -3.72 17.86
C TYR A 43 29.83 -5.04 18.61
N ILE A 44 30.01 -5.01 19.93
CA ILE A 44 30.04 -6.22 20.77
C ILE A 44 28.69 -6.92 20.74
N ALA A 45 27.60 -6.19 20.99
CA ALA A 45 26.25 -6.75 20.99
C ALA A 45 25.89 -7.34 19.62
N TYR A 46 26.23 -6.66 18.53
CA TYR A 46 25.98 -7.11 17.16
C TYR A 46 26.74 -8.40 16.85
N SER A 47 28.02 -8.48 17.23
CA SER A 47 28.84 -9.70 17.05
C SER A 47 28.27 -10.87 17.86
N MET A 48 27.84 -10.62 19.11
CA MET A 48 27.20 -11.64 19.95
C MET A 48 25.87 -12.11 19.36
N MET A 49 25.02 -11.21 18.86
CA MET A 49 23.73 -11.59 18.24
C MET A 49 23.94 -12.38 16.95
N THR A 50 24.96 -12.02 16.15
CA THR A 50 25.33 -12.77 14.93
C THR A 50 25.77 -14.20 15.29
N LEU A 51 26.61 -14.35 16.32
CA LEU A 51 27.02 -15.66 16.80
C LEU A 51 25.83 -16.48 17.33
N LEU A 52 24.88 -15.86 18.03
CA LEU A 52 23.66 -16.53 18.50
C LEU A 52 22.73 -16.94 17.36
N LEU A 53 22.65 -16.13 16.30
CA LEU A 53 21.91 -16.47 15.09
C LEU A 53 22.44 -17.77 14.46
N GLU A 54 23.76 -17.91 14.38
CA GLU A 54 24.42 -19.10 13.81
C GLU A 54 24.35 -20.31 14.75
N SER A 55 24.61 -20.12 16.05
CA SER A 55 24.77 -21.21 17.02
C SER A 55 23.45 -21.66 17.68
N VAL A 56 22.42 -20.80 17.71
CA VAL A 56 21.13 -21.05 18.36
C VAL A 56 19.96 -20.65 17.44
N PRO A 57 19.72 -21.40 16.34
CA PRO A 57 18.71 -21.05 15.34
C PRO A 57 17.27 -21.15 15.85
N SER A 58 17.03 -21.80 17.00
CA SER A 58 15.69 -21.90 17.61
C SER A 58 15.04 -20.56 17.97
N PHE A 59 15.83 -19.48 18.05
CA PHE A 59 15.34 -18.12 18.30
C PHE A 59 15.72 -17.15 17.17
N GLU A 60 15.97 -17.68 15.97
CA GLU A 60 16.41 -16.93 14.78
C GLU A 60 15.60 -15.64 14.58
N GLU A 61 14.26 -15.70 14.66
CA GLU A 61 13.39 -14.54 14.49
C GLU A 61 13.72 -13.41 15.48
N THR A 62 13.94 -13.75 16.75
CA THR A 62 14.30 -12.77 17.78
C THR A 62 15.68 -12.17 17.50
N TRP A 63 16.64 -12.99 17.05
CA TRP A 63 18.00 -12.54 16.76
C TRP A 63 18.06 -11.60 15.56
N ILE A 64 17.33 -11.93 14.49
CA ILE A 64 17.18 -11.09 13.29
C ILE A 64 16.66 -9.71 13.67
N GLU A 65 15.63 -9.64 14.51
CA GLU A 65 15.09 -8.36 14.96
C GLU A 65 16.08 -7.57 15.83
N CYS A 66 16.79 -8.23 16.75
CA CYS A 66 17.82 -7.58 17.56
C CYS A 66 18.94 -7.00 16.69
N LEU A 67 19.34 -7.71 15.63
CA LEU A 67 20.34 -7.24 14.67
C LEU A 67 19.85 -6.01 13.89
N GLY A 68 18.58 -6.00 13.47
CA GLY A 68 17.95 -4.83 12.86
C GLY A 68 17.91 -3.63 13.79
N ASP A 69 17.52 -3.82 15.06
CA ASP A 69 17.51 -2.75 16.05
C ASP A 69 18.92 -2.21 16.33
N LEU A 70 19.93 -3.08 16.51
CA LEU A 70 21.32 -2.68 16.73
C LEU A 70 21.86 -1.87 15.54
N ALA A 71 21.62 -2.33 14.31
CA ALA A 71 22.00 -1.62 13.11
C ALA A 71 21.31 -0.25 13.02
N ARG A 72 20.04 -0.16 13.41
CA ARG A 72 19.30 1.12 13.47
C ARG A 72 19.86 2.06 14.54
N TYR A 73 20.25 1.58 15.72
CA TYR A 73 20.95 2.39 16.73
C TYR A 73 22.28 2.91 16.16
N ARG A 74 23.05 2.06 15.49
CA ARG A 74 24.33 2.43 14.87
C ARG A 74 24.17 3.51 13.80
N MET A 75 23.17 3.37 12.94
CA MET A 75 22.78 4.38 11.97
C MET A 75 22.39 5.69 12.66
N ALA A 76 21.59 5.62 13.73
CA ALA A 76 21.04 6.81 14.37
C ALA A 76 22.10 7.67 15.07
N VAL A 77 23.13 7.06 15.68
CA VAL A 77 24.23 7.76 16.35
C VAL A 77 25.26 8.36 15.40
N GLU A 78 25.27 7.93 14.13
CA GLU A 78 26.17 8.47 13.12
C GLU A 78 25.62 9.79 12.58
N GLU A 79 26.23 10.89 13.02
CA GLU A 79 25.86 12.27 12.63
C GLU A 79 26.80 12.87 11.59
N ASN A 80 28.05 12.39 11.51
CA ASN A 80 29.11 13.03 10.72
C ASN A 80 29.42 12.28 9.43
N ASP A 81 29.52 10.96 9.48
CA ASP A 81 29.79 10.13 8.30
C ASP A 81 28.49 9.67 7.64
N MET A 82 28.01 10.47 6.68
CA MET A 82 26.80 10.15 5.92
C MET A 82 26.92 8.83 5.13
N ARG A 83 28.14 8.40 4.77
CA ARG A 83 28.34 7.14 4.05
C ARG A 83 28.15 5.97 5.00
N ASP A 84 28.76 6.03 6.19
CA ASP A 84 28.59 4.99 7.20
C ASP A 84 27.15 4.92 7.70
N ARG A 85 26.49 6.08 7.85
CA ARG A 85 25.04 6.14 8.12
C ARG A 85 24.23 5.39 7.06
N GLU A 86 24.53 5.59 5.78
CA GLU A 86 23.84 4.87 4.69
C GLU A 86 24.12 3.36 4.72
N VAL A 87 25.36 2.95 5.00
CA VAL A 87 25.72 1.53 5.18
C VAL A 87 24.87 0.89 6.28
N TRP A 88 24.81 1.50 7.47
CA TRP A 88 24.03 0.97 8.58
C TRP A 88 22.51 1.04 8.36
N SER A 89 22.04 2.02 7.58
CA SER A 89 20.67 2.03 7.09
C SER A 89 20.37 0.81 6.22
N GLY A 90 21.28 0.48 5.30
CA GLY A 90 21.22 -0.73 4.48
C GLY A 90 21.23 -2.01 5.31
N VAL A 91 22.12 -2.12 6.30
CA VAL A 91 22.19 -3.30 7.19
C VAL A 91 20.90 -3.44 8.01
N ALA A 92 20.36 -2.35 8.55
CA ALA A 92 19.09 -2.39 9.28
C ALA A 92 17.94 -2.83 8.36
N ARG A 93 17.88 -2.30 7.14
CA ARG A 93 16.87 -2.66 6.13
C ARG A 93 16.95 -4.13 5.75
N TYR A 94 18.15 -4.67 5.54
CA TYR A 94 18.37 -6.10 5.29
C TYR A 94 17.75 -6.96 6.41
N TRP A 95 18.06 -6.67 7.67
CA TRP A 95 17.55 -7.46 8.79
C TRP A 95 16.04 -7.33 8.97
N TYR A 96 15.46 -6.13 8.84
CA TYR A 96 14.01 -5.99 8.93
C TYR A 96 13.26 -6.57 7.73
N ASN A 97 13.83 -6.56 6.52
CA ASN A 97 13.26 -7.30 5.38
C ASN A 97 13.26 -8.80 5.65
N LYS A 98 14.37 -9.35 6.16
CA LYS A 98 14.44 -10.77 6.57
C LYS A 98 13.44 -11.11 7.69
N ALA A 99 13.26 -10.20 8.65
CA ALA A 99 12.24 -10.34 9.70
C ALA A 99 10.83 -10.33 9.11
N ALA A 100 10.54 -9.39 8.21
CA ALA A 100 9.26 -9.28 7.51
C ALA A 100 9.01 -10.51 6.64
N ASP A 101 10.06 -11.16 6.15
CA ASP A 101 9.89 -12.34 5.32
C ASP A 101 9.45 -13.57 6.10
N LYS A 102 9.94 -13.72 7.33
CA LYS A 102 9.49 -14.76 8.26
C LYS A 102 8.13 -14.43 8.89
N ASN A 103 7.91 -13.14 9.18
CA ASN A 103 6.75 -12.66 9.91
C ASN A 103 6.01 -11.55 9.16
N PRO A 104 5.46 -11.82 7.95
CA PRO A 104 4.89 -10.78 7.10
C PRO A 104 3.67 -10.08 7.72
N GLY A 105 2.93 -10.79 8.58
CA GLY A 105 1.75 -10.27 9.26
C GLY A 105 2.02 -9.32 10.44
N ILE A 106 3.27 -9.13 10.86
CA ILE A 106 3.61 -8.29 12.04
C ILE A 106 3.82 -6.84 11.61
N GLY A 107 2.85 -5.98 11.95
CA GLY A 107 2.89 -4.56 11.60
C GLY A 107 4.07 -3.81 12.23
N ARG A 108 4.61 -4.26 13.37
CA ARG A 108 5.76 -3.62 14.02
C ARG A 108 7.03 -3.67 13.18
N ILE A 109 7.24 -4.75 12.43
CA ILE A 109 8.39 -4.86 11.53
C ILE A 109 8.24 -3.88 10.35
N GLN A 110 7.02 -3.80 9.79
CA GLN A 110 6.68 -2.84 8.74
C GLN A 110 6.89 -1.39 9.23
N HIS A 111 6.56 -1.09 10.48
CA HIS A 111 6.82 0.21 11.07
C HIS A 111 8.32 0.57 11.08
N HIS A 112 9.20 -0.37 11.41
CA HIS A 112 10.64 -0.12 11.39
C HIS A 112 11.15 0.13 9.97
N LEU A 113 10.65 -0.61 8.98
CA LEU A 113 10.94 -0.34 7.56
C LEU A 113 10.46 1.05 7.14
N ALA A 114 9.33 1.54 7.66
CA ALA A 114 8.86 2.89 7.40
C ALA A 114 9.84 3.96 7.94
N VAL A 115 10.38 3.78 9.14
CA VAL A 115 11.38 4.71 9.71
C VAL A 115 12.64 4.76 8.84
N LEU A 116 13.06 3.61 8.29
CA LEU A 116 14.25 3.47 7.43
C LEU A 116 14.02 3.90 5.97
N ALA A 117 12.78 4.13 5.56
CA ALA A 117 12.44 4.57 4.21
C ALA A 117 12.72 6.06 3.98
N ARG A 118 13.13 6.83 5.00
CA ARG A 118 13.51 8.25 4.81
C ARG A 118 14.70 8.38 3.86
N PRO A 119 14.69 9.36 2.92
CA PRO A 119 13.70 10.43 2.75
C PRO A 119 12.54 10.10 1.77
N ASN A 120 12.36 8.85 1.34
CA ASN A 120 11.32 8.46 0.39
C ASN A 120 9.92 8.52 1.05
N ILE A 121 9.15 9.58 0.75
CA ILE A 121 7.84 9.82 1.37
C ILE A 121 6.76 8.82 0.96
N LEU A 122 6.83 8.29 -0.26
CA LEU A 122 5.88 7.29 -0.75
C LEU A 122 6.11 5.96 -0.06
N GLN A 123 7.38 5.53 0.03
CA GLN A 123 7.73 4.28 0.70
C GLN A 123 7.50 4.36 2.22
N GLN A 124 7.73 5.52 2.85
CA GLN A 124 7.32 5.76 4.24
C GLN A 124 5.81 5.59 4.42
N LEU A 125 4.99 6.22 3.57
CA LEU A 125 3.53 6.08 3.62
C LEU A 125 3.12 4.62 3.48
N PHE A 126 3.65 3.91 2.49
CA PHE A 126 3.39 2.49 2.27
C PHE A 126 3.64 1.65 3.52
N TYR A 127 4.84 1.71 4.10
CA TYR A 127 5.19 0.87 5.24
C TYR A 127 4.43 1.25 6.51
N TYR A 128 4.21 2.55 6.77
CA TYR A 128 3.39 2.97 7.90
C TYR A 128 1.91 2.56 7.72
N SER A 129 1.35 2.70 6.52
CA SER A 129 -0.02 2.26 6.26
C SER A 129 -0.13 0.74 6.35
N LYS A 130 0.81 -0.01 5.77
CA LYS A 130 0.88 -1.48 5.85
C LYS A 130 0.97 -1.94 7.30
N SER A 131 1.79 -1.27 8.13
CA SER A 131 1.91 -1.55 9.56
C SER A 131 0.57 -1.50 10.32
N LEU A 132 -0.33 -0.61 9.92
CA LEU A 132 -1.65 -0.43 10.54
C LEU A 132 -2.71 -1.39 10.02
N VAL A 133 -2.55 -1.91 8.80
CA VAL A 133 -3.50 -2.87 8.17
C VAL A 133 -2.93 -4.27 8.02
N SER A 134 -1.84 -4.57 8.73
CA SER A 134 -1.27 -5.91 8.83
C SER A 134 -2.19 -6.83 9.64
N ILE A 135 -2.00 -8.15 9.51
CA ILE A 135 -2.75 -9.15 10.30
C ILE A 135 -2.65 -8.87 11.81
N GLN A 136 -1.46 -8.46 12.28
CA GLN A 136 -1.23 -7.94 13.61
C GLN A 136 -0.80 -6.46 13.51
N PRO A 137 -1.76 -5.51 13.60
CA PRO A 137 -1.48 -4.08 13.52
C PRO A 137 -0.55 -3.59 14.64
N PHE A 138 0.28 -2.58 14.34
CA PHE A 138 1.09 -1.90 15.35
C PHE A 138 0.60 -0.46 15.58
N LEU A 139 -0.21 -0.27 16.63
CA LEU A 139 -0.92 0.99 16.87
C LEU A 139 -0.01 2.19 17.15
N SER A 140 1.20 1.98 17.69
CA SER A 140 2.18 3.07 17.88
C SER A 140 2.60 3.74 16.56
N THR A 141 2.37 3.07 15.43
CA THR A 141 2.51 3.68 14.10
C THR A 141 1.64 4.93 13.92
N ARG A 142 0.48 5.02 14.58
CA ARG A 142 -0.42 6.16 14.43
C ARG A 142 0.20 7.48 14.85
N GLU A 143 1.06 7.46 15.87
CA GLU A 143 1.82 8.63 16.30
C GLU A 143 3.02 8.89 15.39
N SER A 144 3.72 7.85 14.97
CA SER A 144 4.95 7.99 14.19
C SER A 144 4.71 8.48 12.76
N ILE A 145 3.61 8.06 12.13
CA ILE A 145 3.24 8.51 10.77
C ILE A 145 2.94 10.02 10.73
N LEU A 146 2.59 10.66 11.85
CA LEU A 146 2.41 12.12 11.90
C LEU A 146 3.71 12.88 11.64
N LEU A 147 4.88 12.28 11.85
CA LEU A 147 6.16 12.87 11.44
C LEU A 147 6.31 12.98 9.92
N LEU A 148 5.58 12.16 9.16
CA LEU A 148 5.48 12.28 7.71
C LEU A 148 4.44 13.33 7.31
N PHE A 149 3.26 13.29 7.92
CA PHE A 149 2.15 14.16 7.52
C PHE A 149 2.28 15.61 7.98
N ASN A 150 2.57 15.86 9.26
CA ASN A 150 2.53 17.22 9.83
C ASN A 150 3.40 18.23 9.05
N PRO A 151 4.63 17.90 8.61
CA PRO A 151 5.43 18.84 7.82
C PRO A 151 4.86 19.16 6.44
N LEU A 152 4.07 18.24 5.85
CA LEU A 152 3.47 18.38 4.52
C LEU A 152 2.09 19.03 4.55
N LEU A 153 1.36 18.88 5.65
CA LEU A 153 0.02 19.42 5.85
C LEU A 153 0.01 20.82 6.50
N ASP A 154 1.14 21.27 7.04
CA ASP A 154 1.27 22.60 7.67
C ASP A 154 1.37 23.70 6.59
N PRO A 155 0.33 24.55 6.41
CA PRO A 155 0.33 25.59 5.39
C PRO A 155 1.37 26.69 5.67
N ALA A 156 1.88 26.80 6.90
CA ALA A 156 2.94 27.76 7.24
C ALA A 156 4.34 27.27 6.83
N ARG A 157 4.48 26.01 6.43
CA ARG A 157 5.78 25.43 6.02
C ARG A 157 5.82 25.23 4.52
N PRO A 158 6.78 25.83 3.80
CA PRO A 158 6.97 25.52 2.39
C PRO A 158 7.38 24.05 2.24
N VAL A 159 6.65 23.32 1.41
CA VAL A 159 7.02 21.94 1.06
C VAL A 159 8.38 21.96 0.37
N SER A 160 9.28 21.08 0.82
CA SER A 160 10.59 20.91 0.21
C SER A 160 10.46 20.62 -1.29
N SER A 161 11.13 21.42 -2.12
CA SER A 161 11.20 21.23 -3.58
C SER A 161 11.91 19.93 -4.00
N ARG A 162 12.48 19.19 -3.05
CA ARG A 162 13.12 17.89 -3.30
C ARG A 162 12.11 16.77 -3.54
N TYR A 163 10.85 16.92 -3.11
CA TYR A 163 9.83 15.90 -3.32
C TYR A 163 9.09 16.13 -4.64
N PRO A 164 8.85 15.08 -5.46
CA PRO A 164 8.02 15.21 -6.65
C PRO A 164 6.61 15.72 -6.29
N PRO A 165 6.10 16.79 -6.91
CA PRO A 165 4.80 17.39 -6.55
C PRO A 165 3.63 16.38 -6.56
N LEU A 166 3.62 15.45 -7.52
CA LEU A 166 2.66 14.36 -7.59
C LEU A 166 2.66 13.51 -6.30
N LEU A 167 3.83 13.07 -5.86
CA LEU A 167 3.96 12.22 -4.68
C LEU A 167 3.62 12.99 -3.41
N THR A 168 3.97 14.27 -3.33
CA THR A 168 3.50 15.15 -2.25
C THR A 168 1.98 15.20 -2.20
N ALA A 169 1.31 15.47 -3.32
CA ALA A 169 -0.16 15.53 -3.40
C ALA A 169 -0.80 14.21 -2.94
N PHE A 170 -0.23 13.06 -3.36
CA PHE A 170 -0.68 11.74 -2.90
C PHE A 170 -0.56 11.55 -1.38
N VAL A 171 0.60 11.89 -0.81
CA VAL A 171 0.83 11.77 0.64
C VAL A 171 -0.04 12.76 1.42
N CYS A 172 -0.26 13.98 0.92
CA CYS A 172 -1.17 14.94 1.53
C CYS A 172 -2.62 14.45 1.52
N ALA A 173 -3.11 13.89 0.41
CA ALA A 173 -4.45 13.30 0.33
C ALA A 173 -4.63 12.21 1.41
N HIS A 174 -3.65 11.31 1.55
CA HIS A 174 -3.68 10.29 2.61
C HIS A 174 -3.59 10.88 4.01
N GLY A 175 -2.80 11.95 4.19
CA GLY A 175 -2.70 12.68 5.46
C GLY A 175 -4.04 13.29 5.88
N PHE A 176 -4.79 13.88 4.95
CA PHE A 176 -6.12 14.43 5.25
C PHE A 176 -7.13 13.33 5.57
N LEU A 177 -7.12 12.18 4.89
CA LEU A 177 -7.95 11.03 5.26
C LEU A 177 -7.60 10.52 6.66
N PHE A 178 -6.30 10.32 6.92
CA PHE A 178 -5.77 9.74 8.16
C PHE A 178 -6.07 10.60 9.39
N THR A 179 -5.88 11.92 9.28
CA THR A 179 -6.01 12.88 10.39
C THR A 179 -7.44 13.40 10.56
N ARG A 180 -8.40 12.88 9.79
CA ARG A 180 -9.76 13.45 9.69
C ARG A 180 -9.69 14.97 9.39
N GLY A 181 -8.89 15.31 8.39
CA GLY A 181 -8.62 16.68 7.95
C GLY A 181 -9.78 17.28 7.15
N LYS A 182 -9.53 18.46 6.56
CA LYS A 182 -10.51 19.16 5.72
C LYS A 182 -10.79 18.39 4.43
N ILE A 183 -12.07 18.24 4.09
CA ILE A 183 -12.50 17.51 2.89
C ILE A 183 -12.06 18.25 1.63
N ASN A 184 -12.18 19.58 1.58
CA ASN A 184 -11.72 20.36 0.42
C ASN A 184 -10.21 20.22 0.16
N ALA A 185 -9.40 20.22 1.21
CA ALA A 185 -7.95 20.06 1.08
C ALA A 185 -7.56 18.66 0.59
N PHE A 186 -8.31 17.63 1.03
CA PHE A 186 -8.23 16.29 0.44
C PHE A 186 -8.57 16.32 -1.05
N THR A 187 -9.72 16.88 -1.42
CA THR A 187 -10.22 16.94 -2.80
C THR A 187 -9.21 17.61 -3.73
N MET A 188 -8.63 18.74 -3.32
CA MET A 188 -7.57 19.42 -4.08
C MET A 188 -6.33 18.55 -4.27
N SER A 189 -5.84 17.93 -3.19
CA SER A 189 -4.67 17.04 -3.22
C SER A 189 -4.91 15.81 -4.11
N ALA A 190 -6.08 15.19 -3.98
CA ALA A 190 -6.51 14.07 -4.80
C ALA A 190 -6.62 14.44 -6.28
N HIS A 191 -7.21 15.60 -6.59
CA HIS A 191 -7.31 16.09 -7.96
C HIS A 191 -5.92 16.35 -8.58
N GLN A 192 -5.02 17.04 -7.86
CA GLN A 192 -3.65 17.30 -8.31
C GLN A 192 -2.87 16.01 -8.57
N PHE A 193 -3.02 15.02 -7.68
CA PHE A 193 -2.42 13.71 -7.86
C PHE A 193 -2.97 13.01 -9.11
N LEU A 194 -4.29 12.87 -9.23
CA LEU A 194 -4.94 12.15 -10.33
C LEU A 194 -4.67 12.81 -11.68
N SER A 195 -4.71 14.14 -11.78
CA SER A 195 -4.51 14.87 -13.04
C SER A 195 -3.11 14.68 -13.63
N SER A 196 -2.11 14.45 -12.79
CA SER A 196 -0.70 14.33 -13.20
C SER A 196 -0.20 12.87 -13.26
N LEU A 197 -0.97 11.90 -12.75
CA LEU A 197 -0.52 10.52 -12.59
C LEU A 197 -0.18 9.83 -13.92
N GLY A 198 -1.03 9.98 -14.95
CA GLY A 198 -0.79 9.33 -16.26
C GLY A 198 0.55 9.77 -16.88
N THR A 199 0.79 11.08 -16.93
CA THR A 199 2.06 11.64 -17.42
C THR A 199 3.26 11.20 -16.57
N TYR A 200 3.09 11.11 -15.26
CA TYR A 200 4.16 10.65 -14.37
C TYR A 200 4.55 9.20 -14.63
N ILE A 201 3.57 8.29 -14.80
CA ILE A 201 3.81 6.87 -15.10
C ILE A 201 4.71 6.74 -16.33
N GLY A 202 4.31 7.37 -17.44
CA GLY A 202 5.08 7.32 -18.69
C GLY A 202 6.48 7.92 -18.56
N ARG A 203 6.67 8.92 -17.69
CA ARG A 203 7.98 9.58 -17.47
C ARG A 203 8.96 8.73 -16.67
N ILE A 204 8.52 8.03 -15.62
CA ILE A 204 9.43 7.30 -14.73
C ILE A 204 9.66 5.84 -15.11
N GLY A 205 8.85 5.29 -16.02
CA GLY A 205 9.06 3.98 -16.62
C GLY A 205 9.19 2.85 -15.60
N ALA A 206 10.30 2.10 -15.63
CA ALA A 206 10.50 0.91 -14.79
C ALA A 206 10.40 1.18 -13.29
N VAL A 207 10.72 2.40 -12.82
CA VAL A 207 10.58 2.79 -11.41
C VAL A 207 9.12 2.73 -10.95
N PHE A 208 8.15 2.90 -11.86
CA PHE A 208 6.73 2.83 -11.51
C PHE A 208 6.28 1.43 -11.07
N ARG A 209 7.00 0.37 -11.42
CA ARG A 209 6.64 -1.01 -11.03
C ARG A 209 6.49 -1.13 -9.52
N GLU A 210 7.47 -0.62 -8.78
CA GLU A 210 7.46 -0.64 -7.33
C GLU A 210 6.58 0.50 -6.77
N GLN A 211 6.71 1.72 -7.29
CA GLN A 211 5.92 2.85 -6.81
C GLN A 211 4.41 2.65 -6.98
N GLY A 212 3.99 2.00 -8.06
CA GLY A 212 2.59 1.66 -8.31
C GLY A 212 2.04 0.71 -7.25
N VAL A 213 2.84 -0.24 -6.77
CA VAL A 213 2.48 -1.16 -5.67
C VAL A 213 2.33 -0.38 -4.37
N TYR A 214 3.26 0.54 -4.07
CA TYR A 214 3.17 1.42 -2.90
C TYR A 214 1.91 2.30 -2.94
N ILE A 215 1.62 2.92 -4.09
CA ILE A 215 0.42 3.74 -4.31
C ILE A 215 -0.85 2.90 -4.11
N ALA A 216 -0.97 1.76 -4.79
CA ALA A 216 -2.16 0.91 -4.72
C ALA A 216 -2.38 0.37 -3.29
N SER A 217 -1.33 -0.09 -2.63
CA SER A 217 -1.43 -0.61 -1.26
C SER A 217 -1.79 0.46 -0.24
N SER A 218 -1.26 1.69 -0.36
CA SER A 218 -1.64 2.80 0.52
C SER A 218 -3.10 3.22 0.33
N ASN A 219 -3.58 3.24 -0.92
CA ASN A 219 -4.99 3.46 -1.24
C ASN A 219 -5.90 2.43 -0.54
N TYR A 220 -5.53 1.15 -0.57
CA TYR A 220 -6.31 0.09 0.08
C TYR A 220 -6.22 0.12 1.61
N ALA A 221 -5.09 0.54 2.15
CA ALA A 221 -5.00 0.83 3.58
C ALA A 221 -5.92 1.99 3.99
N ALA A 222 -6.13 2.99 3.12
CA ALA A 222 -7.07 4.08 3.34
C ALA A 222 -8.54 3.63 3.24
N ILE A 223 -8.87 2.68 2.35
CA ILE A 223 -10.19 2.01 2.32
C ILE A 223 -10.48 1.30 3.65
N PHE A 224 -9.46 0.66 4.23
CA PHE A 224 -9.49 0.07 5.57
C PHE A 224 -9.40 1.12 6.69
N ASP A 225 -9.44 2.40 6.33
CA ASP A 225 -9.35 3.55 7.21
C ASP A 225 -8.17 3.47 8.18
N PHE A 226 -7.05 2.94 7.68
CA PHE A 226 -5.81 2.74 8.43
C PHE A 226 -6.00 2.04 9.79
N GLY A 227 -6.99 1.14 9.88
CA GLY A 227 -7.32 0.41 11.11
C GLY A 227 -7.87 1.28 12.23
N GLN A 228 -8.58 2.37 11.93
CA GLN A 228 -9.33 3.15 12.92
C GLN A 228 -10.32 2.29 13.72
N SER A 229 -10.62 2.69 14.96
CA SER A 229 -11.46 1.89 15.86
C SER A 229 -12.90 1.69 15.36
N ASP A 230 -13.43 2.68 14.64
CA ASP A 230 -14.75 2.67 13.99
C ASP A 230 -14.71 2.16 12.54
N ALA A 231 -13.55 1.70 12.05
CA ALA A 231 -13.41 1.18 10.70
C ALA A 231 -14.22 -0.10 10.51
N ILE A 232 -14.92 -0.17 9.37
CA ILE A 232 -15.89 -1.22 9.07
C ILE A 232 -15.19 -2.49 8.55
N LEU A 233 -14.33 -2.32 7.54
CA LEU A 233 -13.71 -3.44 6.81
C LEU A 233 -12.70 -4.25 7.63
N PRO A 234 -11.80 -3.66 8.45
CA PRO A 234 -10.78 -4.45 9.16
C PRO A 234 -11.34 -5.63 9.97
N ARG A 235 -12.50 -5.43 10.62
CA ARG A 235 -13.15 -6.47 11.44
C ARG A 235 -13.58 -7.70 10.63
N MET A 236 -13.91 -7.52 9.35
CA MET A 236 -14.33 -8.61 8.46
C MET A 236 -13.16 -9.51 8.04
N PHE A 237 -11.92 -9.00 8.16
CA PHE A 237 -10.68 -9.70 7.81
C PHE A 237 -9.86 -10.11 9.03
N GLU A 238 -10.40 -9.97 10.24
CA GLU A 238 -9.74 -10.51 11.43
C GLU A 238 -9.62 -12.04 11.31
N PRO A 239 -8.50 -12.64 11.76
CA PRO A 239 -8.30 -14.09 11.66
C PRO A 239 -9.46 -14.91 12.23
N ARG A 240 -10.12 -14.43 13.29
CA ARG A 240 -11.29 -15.09 13.88
C ARG A 240 -12.48 -15.12 12.92
N ALA A 241 -12.79 -14.00 12.26
CA ALA A 241 -13.87 -13.94 11.27
C ALA A 241 -13.55 -14.81 10.05
N LEU A 242 -12.28 -14.84 9.62
CA LEU A 242 -11.86 -15.71 8.51
C LEU A 242 -11.83 -17.20 8.89
N GLN A 243 -11.73 -17.56 10.17
CA GLN A 243 -11.76 -18.96 10.61
C GLN A 243 -13.16 -19.59 10.62
N GLU A 244 -14.23 -18.79 10.55
CA GLU A 244 -15.61 -19.30 10.49
C GLU A 244 -15.85 -20.19 9.27
N ILE A 245 -15.15 -19.91 8.16
CA ILE A 245 -15.14 -20.74 6.94
C ILE A 245 -13.69 -21.15 6.68
N PRO A 246 -13.26 -22.33 7.18
CA PRO A 246 -11.84 -22.65 7.30
C PRO A 246 -11.19 -23.11 6.00
N SER A 247 -11.96 -23.62 5.03
CA SER A 247 -11.40 -24.07 3.74
C SER A 247 -11.61 -23.03 2.64
N SER A 248 -10.57 -22.82 1.83
CA SER A 248 -10.64 -21.90 0.68
C SER A 248 -11.74 -22.28 -0.31
N SER A 249 -11.99 -23.59 -0.50
CA SER A 249 -13.10 -24.08 -1.35
C SER A 249 -14.47 -23.70 -0.79
N ALA A 250 -14.71 -23.95 0.51
CA ALA A 250 -15.99 -23.60 1.13
C ALA A 250 -16.25 -22.09 1.11
N ARG A 251 -15.18 -21.29 1.28
CA ARG A 251 -15.25 -19.83 1.19
C ARG A 251 -15.64 -19.37 -0.22
N TYR A 252 -14.97 -19.93 -1.24
CA TYR A 252 -15.29 -19.63 -2.62
C TYR A 252 -16.74 -20.01 -2.96
N GLU A 253 -17.19 -21.20 -2.59
CA GLU A 253 -18.58 -21.62 -2.82
C GLU A 253 -19.59 -20.73 -2.07
N SER A 254 -19.28 -20.32 -0.84
CA SER A 254 -20.14 -19.41 -0.08
C SER A 254 -20.24 -18.04 -0.75
N ALA A 255 -19.11 -17.50 -1.23
CA ALA A 255 -19.09 -16.25 -1.97
C ALA A 255 -19.88 -16.38 -3.28
N GLN A 256 -19.69 -17.48 -4.02
CA GLN A 256 -20.42 -17.75 -5.25
C GLN A 256 -21.93 -17.76 -5.04
N ARG A 257 -22.43 -18.48 -4.03
CA ARG A 257 -23.87 -18.50 -3.70
C ARG A 257 -24.41 -17.11 -3.36
N PHE A 258 -23.64 -16.30 -2.64
CA PHE A 258 -24.02 -14.93 -2.33
C PHE A 258 -24.19 -14.12 -3.62
N TRP A 259 -23.19 -14.12 -4.50
CA TRP A 259 -23.17 -13.31 -5.72
C TRP A 259 -24.18 -13.77 -6.77
N GLU A 260 -24.48 -15.07 -6.86
CA GLU A 260 -25.55 -15.60 -7.72
C GLU A 260 -26.94 -15.06 -7.34
N SER A 261 -27.16 -14.80 -6.05
CA SER A 261 -28.41 -14.24 -5.52
C SER A 261 -28.43 -12.71 -5.46
N HIS A 262 -27.28 -12.07 -5.70
CA HIS A 262 -27.13 -10.63 -5.56
C HIS A 262 -27.76 -9.92 -6.77
N THR A 263 -28.88 -9.23 -6.54
CA THR A 263 -29.58 -8.44 -7.56
C THR A 263 -29.16 -6.97 -7.47
N SER A 264 -29.02 -6.32 -8.63
CA SER A 264 -28.57 -4.93 -8.79
C SER A 264 -29.19 -3.94 -7.79
N SER A 265 -28.34 -3.06 -7.25
CA SER A 265 -28.62 -1.90 -6.39
C SER A 265 -29.01 -2.24 -4.95
N SER A 266 -28.01 -2.56 -4.12
CA SER A 266 -28.19 -2.59 -2.66
C SER A 266 -28.37 -1.18 -2.09
N SER A 267 -29.22 -1.03 -1.06
CA SER A 267 -29.37 0.24 -0.32
C SER A 267 -28.06 0.70 0.33
N LEU A 268 -27.13 -0.23 0.54
CA LEU A 268 -25.82 0.02 1.10
C LEU A 268 -24.95 0.84 0.15
N GLU A 269 -24.84 0.46 -1.12
CA GLU A 269 -24.04 1.19 -2.14
C GLU A 269 -24.39 2.68 -2.16
N LEU A 270 -25.69 3.00 -2.25
CA LEU A 270 -26.16 4.38 -2.25
C LEU A 270 -25.84 5.10 -0.93
N SER A 271 -25.92 4.39 0.21
CA SER A 271 -25.55 4.96 1.52
C SER A 271 -24.05 5.30 1.62
N VAL A 272 -23.19 4.51 0.97
CA VAL A 272 -21.74 4.79 0.91
C VAL A 272 -21.45 5.94 -0.04
N LEU A 273 -22.05 5.94 -1.24
CA LEU A 273 -21.86 6.98 -2.24
C LEU A 273 -22.33 8.35 -1.74
N SER A 274 -23.50 8.41 -1.10
CA SER A 274 -24.06 9.66 -0.53
C SER A 274 -23.23 10.25 0.62
N GLN A 275 -22.24 9.53 1.17
CA GLN A 275 -21.28 10.13 2.12
C GLN A 275 -20.44 11.25 1.48
N ARG A 276 -20.40 11.30 0.15
CA ARG A 276 -19.66 12.28 -0.65
C ARG A 276 -20.47 13.53 -0.96
N ASP A 277 -21.77 13.52 -0.65
CA ASP A 277 -22.67 14.62 -0.98
C ASP A 277 -22.31 15.86 -0.16
N GLY A 278 -21.40 16.64 -0.74
CA GLY A 278 -20.98 17.98 -0.34
C GLY A 278 -20.23 18.05 0.99
N PRO A 279 -19.03 18.66 1.02
CA PRO A 279 -18.73 19.53 2.15
C PRO A 279 -19.72 20.70 2.09
N ARG A 280 -20.56 20.83 3.11
CA ARG A 280 -21.53 21.92 3.28
C ARG A 280 -20.85 23.26 3.57
N SER A 281 -19.56 23.22 3.92
CA SER A 281 -18.70 24.36 4.22
C SER A 281 -17.25 24.09 3.80
N GLU A 282 -16.48 25.15 3.52
CA GLU A 282 -15.04 25.05 3.23
C GLU A 282 -14.21 24.44 4.38
N ASP A 283 -14.75 24.50 5.59
CA ASP A 283 -14.12 23.99 6.81
C ASP A 283 -14.57 22.58 7.20
N ASP A 284 -15.40 21.92 6.39
CA ASP A 284 -15.88 20.58 6.68
C ASP A 284 -14.72 19.57 6.75
N ARG A 285 -14.77 18.74 7.79
CA ARG A 285 -13.78 17.70 8.08
C ARG A 285 -14.42 16.33 8.03
N PHE A 286 -13.62 15.31 7.74
CA PHE A 286 -14.09 13.93 7.81
C PHE A 286 -14.58 13.60 9.23
N SER A 287 -15.80 13.08 9.33
CA SER A 287 -16.45 12.86 10.63
C SER A 287 -16.54 11.40 11.06
N SER A 288 -16.41 10.46 10.12
CA SER A 288 -16.61 9.02 10.37
C SER A 288 -15.77 8.12 9.46
N SER A 289 -15.55 6.87 9.87
CA SER A 289 -14.90 5.86 9.03
C SER A 289 -15.61 5.59 7.72
N ILE A 290 -16.95 5.60 7.68
CA ILE A 290 -17.68 5.32 6.44
C ILE A 290 -17.49 6.44 5.40
N GLN A 291 -17.39 7.69 5.86
CA GLN A 291 -17.08 8.82 4.99
C GLN A 291 -15.66 8.71 4.44
N VAL A 292 -14.68 8.38 5.29
CA VAL A 292 -13.30 8.17 4.81
C VAL A 292 -13.20 6.98 3.86
N LEU A 293 -13.86 5.86 4.16
CA LEU A 293 -13.94 4.71 3.25
C LEU A 293 -14.47 5.14 1.89
N SER A 294 -15.56 5.90 1.87
CA SER A 294 -16.17 6.37 0.62
C SER A 294 -15.21 7.23 -0.20
N PHE A 295 -14.57 8.25 0.38
CA PHE A 295 -13.61 9.09 -0.36
C PHE A 295 -12.32 8.33 -0.72
N ALA A 296 -11.84 7.43 0.14
CA ALA A 296 -10.67 6.59 -0.12
C ALA A 296 -10.93 5.61 -1.27
N SER A 297 -12.11 5.00 -1.32
CA SER A 297 -12.55 4.11 -2.42
C SER A 297 -12.54 4.87 -3.75
N HIS A 298 -13.12 6.07 -3.78
CA HIS A 298 -13.09 6.91 -4.98
C HIS A 298 -11.65 7.21 -5.45
N LEU A 299 -10.76 7.63 -4.55
CA LEU A 299 -9.35 7.89 -4.88
C LEU A 299 -8.65 6.62 -5.39
N ALA A 300 -8.83 5.50 -4.68
CA ALA A 300 -8.21 4.22 -5.01
C ALA A 300 -8.57 3.74 -6.41
N PHE A 301 -9.86 3.77 -6.75
CA PHE A 301 -10.34 3.23 -8.01
C PHE A 301 -10.26 4.23 -9.17
N SER A 302 -10.24 5.53 -8.89
CA SER A 302 -9.81 6.53 -9.89
C SER A 302 -8.33 6.39 -10.22
N THR A 303 -7.49 6.10 -9.22
CA THR A 303 -6.07 5.77 -9.43
C THR A 303 -5.93 4.54 -10.31
N LEU A 304 -6.64 3.45 -9.97
CA LEU A 304 -6.64 2.23 -10.77
C LEU A 304 -7.11 2.47 -12.21
N ARG A 305 -8.16 3.28 -12.41
CA ARG A 305 -8.63 3.63 -13.76
C ARG A 305 -7.55 4.29 -14.61
N ILE A 306 -6.74 5.20 -14.05
CA ILE A 306 -5.62 5.85 -14.76
C ILE A 306 -4.51 4.85 -15.08
N ILE A 307 -4.20 3.97 -14.14
CA ILE A 307 -3.20 2.90 -14.30
C ILE A 307 -3.62 1.94 -15.43
N LEU A 308 -4.87 1.49 -15.44
CA LEU A 308 -5.44 0.65 -16.51
C LEU A 308 -5.49 1.38 -17.86
N GLY A 309 -5.55 2.72 -17.86
CA GLY A 309 -5.48 3.53 -19.07
C GLY A 309 -4.12 3.54 -19.76
N GLN A 310 -3.05 3.07 -19.10
CA GLN A 310 -1.70 2.98 -19.66
C GLN A 310 -1.53 1.72 -20.52
N ILE A 311 -2.39 1.54 -21.53
CA ILE A 311 -2.42 0.34 -22.37
C ILE A 311 -1.04 0.14 -23.04
N GLY A 312 -0.50 -1.07 -22.89
CA GLY A 312 0.81 -1.45 -23.42
C GLY A 312 1.99 -1.16 -22.50
N ASP A 313 1.82 -0.34 -21.44
CA ASP A 313 2.88 -0.12 -20.45
C ASP A 313 2.94 -1.26 -19.45
N LYS A 314 3.96 -2.11 -19.60
CA LYS A 314 4.21 -3.26 -18.72
C LYS A 314 4.55 -2.85 -17.28
N ASN A 315 4.98 -1.61 -17.06
CA ASN A 315 5.38 -1.14 -15.74
C ASN A 315 4.19 -0.97 -14.78
N VAL A 316 2.96 -0.96 -15.31
CA VAL A 316 1.74 -0.89 -14.50
C VAL A 316 1.25 -2.24 -13.99
N LEU A 317 1.75 -3.35 -14.53
CA LEU A 317 1.23 -4.67 -14.17
C LEU A 317 1.37 -5.05 -12.69
N PRO A 318 2.45 -4.69 -11.96
CA PRO A 318 2.54 -5.02 -10.53
C PRO A 318 1.42 -4.40 -9.70
N SER A 319 1.03 -3.15 -10.00
CA SER A 319 -0.08 -2.50 -9.31
C SER A 319 -1.43 -3.06 -9.74
N VAL A 320 -1.62 -3.40 -11.02
CA VAL A 320 -2.82 -4.09 -11.50
C VAL A 320 -2.96 -5.47 -10.85
N HIS A 321 -1.88 -6.24 -10.73
CA HIS A 321 -1.86 -7.52 -10.04
C HIS A 321 -2.29 -7.37 -8.57
N LEU A 322 -1.71 -6.41 -7.83
CA LEU A 322 -2.12 -6.11 -6.45
C LEU A 322 -3.59 -5.70 -6.37
N SER A 323 -4.07 -4.88 -7.30
CA SER A 323 -5.48 -4.45 -7.36
C SER A 323 -6.45 -5.60 -7.59
N LEU A 324 -6.15 -6.49 -8.53
CA LEU A 324 -6.98 -7.66 -8.79
C LEU A 324 -6.94 -8.66 -7.61
N ALA A 325 -5.79 -8.82 -6.94
CA ALA A 325 -5.67 -9.63 -5.74
C ALA A 325 -6.51 -9.05 -4.58
N PHE A 326 -6.50 -7.72 -4.40
CA PHE A 326 -7.36 -7.04 -3.44
C PHE A 326 -8.84 -7.27 -3.74
N LEU A 327 -9.28 -7.05 -4.98
CA LEU A 327 -10.67 -7.27 -5.39
C LEU A 327 -11.11 -8.72 -5.22
N TRP A 328 -10.24 -9.69 -5.51
CA TRP A 328 -10.48 -11.10 -5.26
C TRP A 328 -10.73 -11.39 -3.78
N SER A 329 -9.85 -10.90 -2.89
CA SER A 329 -10.04 -11.05 -1.44
C SER A 329 -11.33 -10.40 -0.94
N MET A 330 -11.70 -9.23 -1.46
CA MET A 330 -12.95 -8.56 -1.11
C MET A 330 -14.17 -9.36 -1.60
N ALA A 331 -14.14 -9.87 -2.83
CA ALA A 331 -15.22 -10.70 -3.38
C ALA A 331 -15.42 -12.02 -2.60
N LEU A 332 -14.34 -12.58 -2.02
CA LEU A 332 -14.39 -13.73 -1.13
C LEU A 332 -14.95 -13.43 0.27
N VAL A 333 -15.15 -12.15 0.62
CA VAL A 333 -15.82 -11.69 1.84
C VAL A 333 -16.95 -10.74 1.40
N PRO A 334 -18.10 -11.26 0.92
CA PRO A 334 -19.00 -10.49 0.07
C PRO A 334 -19.47 -9.15 0.64
N THR A 335 -19.83 -9.10 1.92
CA THR A 335 -20.21 -7.85 2.61
C THR A 335 -19.13 -6.77 2.55
N SER A 336 -17.84 -7.14 2.47
CA SER A 336 -16.76 -6.16 2.35
C SER A 336 -16.73 -5.52 0.96
N MET A 337 -17.04 -6.30 -0.08
CA MET A 337 -17.01 -5.88 -1.47
C MET A 337 -18.13 -4.89 -1.78
N THR A 338 -19.31 -5.07 -1.19
CA THR A 338 -20.46 -4.18 -1.41
C THR A 338 -20.24 -2.74 -0.95
N TYR A 339 -19.25 -2.50 -0.07
CA TYR A 339 -18.86 -1.13 0.31
C TYR A 339 -18.06 -0.39 -0.77
N ILE A 340 -17.47 -1.11 -1.73
CA ILE A 340 -16.50 -0.54 -2.67
C ILE A 340 -16.83 -0.80 -4.14
N GLU A 341 -17.65 -1.81 -4.45
CA GLU A 341 -17.89 -2.29 -5.82
C GLU A 341 -18.38 -1.22 -6.80
N ALA A 342 -19.08 -0.21 -6.29
CA ALA A 342 -19.57 0.91 -7.09
C ALA A 342 -18.45 1.74 -7.73
N ASP A 343 -17.33 1.94 -7.02
CA ASP A 343 -16.21 2.73 -7.56
C ASP A 343 -15.28 1.92 -8.46
N VAL A 344 -15.27 0.60 -8.34
CA VAL A 344 -14.35 -0.27 -9.05
C VAL A 344 -14.54 -0.10 -10.57
N PRO A 345 -13.47 0.12 -11.35
CA PRO A 345 -13.57 0.44 -12.78
C PRO A 345 -13.76 -0.83 -13.62
N TRP A 346 -14.84 -1.59 -13.39
CA TRP A 346 -15.09 -2.90 -13.98
C TRP A 346 -14.98 -2.94 -15.50
N VAL A 347 -15.55 -1.93 -16.17
CA VAL A 347 -15.50 -1.80 -17.63
C VAL A 347 -14.05 -1.63 -18.11
N GLN A 348 -13.25 -0.79 -17.43
CA GLN A 348 -11.84 -0.62 -17.78
C GLN A 348 -11.00 -1.85 -17.39
N ILE A 349 -11.34 -2.57 -16.33
CA ILE A 349 -10.69 -3.84 -15.97
C ILE A 349 -10.87 -4.86 -17.09
N ALA A 350 -12.11 -5.10 -17.53
CA ALA A 350 -12.40 -6.04 -18.62
C ALA A 350 -11.65 -5.66 -19.91
N SER A 351 -11.68 -4.37 -20.28
CA SER A 351 -10.95 -3.85 -21.44
C SER A 351 -9.44 -4.06 -21.33
N PHE A 352 -8.85 -3.74 -20.17
CA PHE A 352 -7.42 -3.90 -19.93
C PHE A 352 -7.01 -5.38 -19.98
N LEU A 353 -7.75 -6.27 -19.32
CA LEU A 353 -7.46 -7.72 -19.33
C LEU A 353 -7.46 -8.28 -20.75
N ASN A 354 -8.43 -7.87 -21.60
CA ASN A 354 -8.45 -8.27 -23.01
C ASN A 354 -7.19 -7.85 -23.77
N THR A 355 -6.55 -6.73 -23.41
CA THR A 355 -5.30 -6.28 -24.04
C THR A 355 -4.09 -7.14 -23.66
N LEU A 356 -4.17 -7.91 -22.57
CA LEU A 356 -3.11 -8.78 -22.10
C LEU A 356 -3.10 -10.14 -22.80
N ILE A 357 -4.23 -10.56 -23.36
CA ILE A 357 -4.39 -11.85 -24.03
C ILE A 357 -3.63 -11.82 -25.36
N ARG A 358 -2.71 -12.77 -25.53
CA ARG A 358 -1.89 -12.91 -26.75
C ARG A 358 -2.17 -14.25 -27.42
N PRO A 359 -2.04 -14.35 -28.76
CA PRO A 359 -2.29 -15.62 -29.47
C PRO A 359 -1.40 -16.79 -29.03
N ASP A 360 -0.19 -16.50 -28.52
CA ASP A 360 0.80 -17.48 -28.05
C ASP A 360 0.66 -17.84 -26.57
N MET A 361 -0.33 -17.28 -25.87
CA MET A 361 -0.54 -17.50 -24.45
C MET A 361 -1.18 -18.87 -24.17
N ASP A 362 -0.64 -19.58 -23.18
CA ASP A 362 -1.20 -20.83 -22.69
C ASP A 362 -2.41 -20.56 -21.80
N MET A 363 -3.60 -20.50 -22.40
CA MET A 363 -4.85 -20.22 -21.70
C MET A 363 -5.24 -21.31 -20.70
N SER A 364 -4.70 -22.53 -20.81
CA SER A 364 -4.97 -23.59 -19.83
C SER A 364 -4.48 -23.22 -18.43
N LYS A 365 -3.39 -22.45 -18.34
CA LYS A 365 -2.84 -21.91 -17.08
C LYS A 365 -3.63 -20.74 -16.53
N VAL A 366 -4.24 -19.95 -17.42
CA VAL A 366 -5.08 -18.80 -17.06
C VAL A 366 -6.43 -19.26 -16.52
N GLU A 367 -6.98 -20.33 -17.08
CA GLU A 367 -8.31 -20.87 -16.76
C GLU A 367 -8.29 -21.92 -15.64
N ASP A 368 -7.12 -22.23 -15.10
CA ASP A 368 -6.95 -23.19 -14.00
C ASP A 368 -7.66 -22.71 -12.72
N GLU A 369 -8.30 -23.62 -12.00
CA GLU A 369 -8.89 -23.34 -10.69
C GLU A 369 -7.83 -23.19 -9.59
N GLN A 370 -6.62 -23.72 -9.80
CA GLN A 370 -5.51 -23.60 -8.86
C GLN A 370 -4.73 -22.31 -9.06
N PHE A 371 -4.08 -21.85 -8.00
CA PHE A 371 -3.25 -20.65 -8.04
C PHE A 371 -2.06 -20.82 -9.01
N PRO A 372 -1.79 -19.85 -9.91
CA PRO A 372 -0.68 -19.93 -10.87
C PRO A 372 0.67 -19.98 -10.15
N SER A 373 1.26 -21.18 -10.15
CA SER A 373 2.55 -21.46 -9.53
C SER A 373 3.33 -22.52 -10.31
N TYR A 374 3.40 -22.32 -11.62
CA TYR A 374 4.01 -23.27 -12.55
C TYR A 374 5.55 -23.14 -12.61
N GLU A 375 6.07 -21.99 -12.22
CA GLU A 375 7.50 -21.71 -12.15
C GLU A 375 8.15 -22.38 -10.93
N THR A 376 9.44 -22.70 -11.04
CA THR A 376 10.19 -23.38 -9.96
C THR A 376 11.15 -22.43 -9.25
N GLY A 377 11.46 -22.74 -7.98
CA GLY A 377 12.39 -21.94 -7.17
C GLY A 377 11.93 -20.49 -6.96
N SER A 378 12.88 -19.56 -6.95
CA SER A 378 12.66 -18.12 -6.72
C SER A 378 11.82 -17.46 -7.81
N SER A 379 11.80 -18.00 -9.02
CA SER A 379 11.00 -17.47 -10.14
C SER A 379 9.48 -17.62 -9.99
N ARG A 380 9.03 -18.40 -8.99
CA ARG A 380 7.62 -18.56 -8.60
C ARG A 380 7.03 -17.30 -7.98
N GLN A 381 7.83 -16.50 -7.29
CA GLN A 381 7.38 -15.33 -6.55
C GLN A 381 7.74 -14.07 -7.32
N LEU A 382 6.76 -13.19 -7.48
CA LEU A 382 6.95 -11.87 -8.07
C LEU A 382 7.42 -10.90 -6.99
N PRO A 383 8.20 -9.86 -7.32
CA PRO A 383 8.64 -8.86 -6.34
C PRO A 383 7.48 -8.27 -5.52
N GLU A 384 6.37 -7.97 -6.18
CA GLU A 384 5.19 -7.43 -5.51
C GLU A 384 4.50 -8.41 -4.55
N ASP A 385 4.73 -9.72 -4.64
CA ASP A 385 4.12 -10.69 -3.72
C ASP A 385 4.55 -10.46 -2.27
N PHE A 386 5.82 -10.09 -2.10
CA PHE A 386 6.40 -9.76 -0.80
C PHE A 386 5.85 -8.46 -0.22
N LEU A 387 5.43 -7.54 -1.10
CA LEU A 387 4.78 -6.29 -0.74
C LEU A 387 3.29 -6.50 -0.40
N ILE A 388 2.62 -7.43 -1.09
CA ILE A 388 1.21 -7.79 -0.85
C ILE A 388 1.03 -8.51 0.48
N ARG A 389 1.81 -9.57 0.72
CA ARG A 389 1.60 -10.49 1.85
C ARG A 389 1.65 -9.79 3.22
N GLY A 390 0.90 -10.35 4.16
CA GLY A 390 0.88 -9.91 5.56
C GLY A 390 -0.13 -8.81 5.87
N GLN A 391 -0.80 -8.27 4.86
CA GLN A 391 -1.95 -7.38 5.04
C GLN A 391 -3.21 -8.20 5.39
N ALA A 392 -4.12 -7.64 6.18
CA ALA A 392 -5.33 -8.33 6.64
C ALA A 392 -6.15 -8.90 5.47
N TRP A 393 -6.34 -8.14 4.40
CA TRP A 393 -7.07 -8.60 3.21
C TRP A 393 -6.31 -9.68 2.40
N SER A 394 -4.97 -9.70 2.46
CA SER A 394 -4.15 -10.60 1.64
C SER A 394 -4.14 -12.06 2.11
N GLN A 395 -4.70 -12.34 3.30
CA GLN A 395 -4.79 -13.68 3.89
C GLN A 395 -5.51 -14.70 3.00
N LEU A 396 -6.40 -14.23 2.13
CA LEU A 396 -7.23 -15.08 1.26
C LEU A 396 -6.65 -15.27 -0.15
N TYR A 397 -5.50 -14.67 -0.44
CA TYR A 397 -4.96 -14.64 -1.80
C TYR A 397 -3.99 -15.79 -2.10
N TYR A 398 -2.97 -15.97 -1.26
CA TYR A 398 -1.92 -16.97 -1.52
C TYR A 398 -2.29 -18.34 -0.96
N PRO A 399 -1.94 -19.43 -1.66
CA PRO A 399 -1.99 -20.78 -1.11
C PRO A 399 -1.08 -20.95 0.11
N GLU A 400 -1.41 -21.92 0.96
CA GLU A 400 -0.50 -22.37 2.00
C GLU A 400 0.84 -22.80 1.39
N HIS A 401 1.94 -22.56 2.10
CA HIS A 401 3.30 -22.92 1.67
C HIS A 401 3.82 -22.20 0.39
N PHE A 402 3.10 -21.21 -0.14
CA PHE A 402 3.55 -20.46 -1.32
C PHE A 402 4.91 -19.75 -1.11
N PHE A 403 5.20 -19.36 0.13
CA PHE A 403 6.41 -18.66 0.54
C PHE A 403 7.39 -19.52 1.36
N ASP A 404 7.30 -20.85 1.32
CA ASP A 404 8.21 -21.72 2.10
C ASP A 404 9.64 -21.75 1.54
N VAL A 405 9.77 -21.59 0.22
CA VAL A 405 11.05 -21.47 -0.48
C VAL A 405 11.10 -20.09 -1.10
N THR A 406 11.91 -19.19 -0.53
CA THR A 406 12.07 -17.81 -0.99
C THR A 406 13.52 -17.54 -1.35
N ALA A 407 13.76 -16.83 -2.44
CA ALA A 407 15.06 -16.23 -2.72
C ALA A 407 15.44 -15.20 -1.64
N ASP A 408 16.74 -14.96 -1.51
CA ASP A 408 17.25 -13.86 -0.70
C ASP A 408 16.80 -12.50 -1.28
N GLU A 409 16.74 -11.48 -0.42
CA GLU A 409 16.17 -10.17 -0.78
C GLU A 409 16.86 -9.50 -1.97
N GLU A 410 18.18 -9.60 -2.03
CA GLU A 410 18.98 -9.04 -3.12
C GLU A 410 18.66 -9.74 -4.45
N GLU A 411 18.48 -11.06 -4.45
CA GLU A 411 18.16 -11.83 -5.67
C GLU A 411 16.77 -11.47 -6.19
N ARG A 412 15.76 -11.40 -5.32
CA ARG A 412 14.38 -11.03 -5.72
C ARG A 412 14.24 -9.56 -6.11
N SER A 413 15.17 -8.69 -5.69
CA SER A 413 15.17 -7.27 -6.08
C SER A 413 15.53 -7.08 -7.56
N ILE A 414 16.14 -8.09 -8.18
CA ILE A 414 16.51 -8.09 -9.59
C ILE A 414 15.32 -8.55 -10.44
N GLU A 415 14.65 -7.59 -11.08
CA GLU A 415 13.52 -7.91 -11.95
C GLU A 415 13.97 -8.28 -13.37
N LEU A 416 14.01 -9.58 -13.65
CA LEU A 416 14.31 -10.12 -14.98
C LEU A 416 13.17 -9.84 -15.99
N PRO A 417 13.46 -9.65 -17.29
CA PRO A 417 12.42 -9.48 -18.31
C PRO A 417 11.40 -10.63 -18.37
N SER A 418 11.80 -11.84 -17.97
CA SER A 418 10.95 -13.03 -17.92
C SER A 418 9.79 -12.91 -16.93
N VAL A 419 9.93 -12.10 -15.87
CA VAL A 419 8.93 -11.89 -14.81
C VAL A 419 7.60 -11.36 -15.35
N ILE A 420 7.62 -10.75 -16.55
CA ILE A 420 6.42 -10.24 -17.19
C ILE A 420 5.39 -11.33 -17.50
N VAL A 421 5.83 -12.54 -17.84
CA VAL A 421 4.96 -13.65 -18.24
C VAL A 421 4.12 -14.15 -17.06
N PRO A 422 4.72 -14.62 -15.94
CA PRO A 422 3.94 -15.04 -14.77
C PRO A 422 3.06 -13.92 -14.22
N ARG A 423 3.50 -12.67 -14.26
CA ARG A 423 2.68 -11.52 -13.84
C ARG A 423 1.45 -11.32 -14.72
N THR A 424 1.61 -11.43 -16.04
CA THR A 424 0.50 -11.34 -16.98
C THR A 424 -0.49 -12.49 -16.75
N HIS A 425 0.02 -13.72 -16.56
CA HIS A 425 -0.81 -14.87 -16.20
C HIS A 425 -1.59 -14.66 -14.90
N ARG A 426 -0.96 -14.11 -13.85
CA ARG A 426 -1.66 -13.81 -12.59
C ARG A 426 -2.78 -12.79 -12.74
N CYS A 427 -2.56 -11.74 -13.51
CA CYS A 427 -3.60 -10.74 -13.78
C CYS A 427 -4.78 -11.38 -14.51
N LEU A 428 -4.53 -12.16 -15.55
CA LEU A 428 -5.58 -12.83 -16.32
C LEU A 428 -6.29 -13.91 -15.50
N TRP A 429 -5.55 -14.72 -14.74
CA TRP A 429 -6.12 -15.72 -13.83
C TRP A 429 -7.04 -15.08 -12.81
N LEU A 430 -6.58 -14.03 -12.10
CA LEU A 430 -7.44 -13.27 -11.19
C LEU A 430 -8.67 -12.70 -11.89
N GLY A 431 -8.51 -12.22 -13.13
CA GLY A 431 -9.63 -11.79 -13.98
C GLY A 431 -10.67 -12.89 -14.20
N VAL A 432 -10.23 -14.10 -14.58
CA VAL A 432 -11.12 -15.27 -14.75
C VAL A 432 -11.78 -15.65 -13.43
N ARG A 433 -11.03 -15.63 -12.32
CA ARG A 433 -11.55 -15.95 -10.99
C ARG A 433 -12.58 -14.94 -10.50
N ILE A 434 -12.40 -13.65 -10.75
CA ILE A 434 -13.42 -12.64 -10.43
C ILE A 434 -14.63 -12.80 -11.36
N ALA A 435 -14.41 -13.09 -12.64
CA ALA A 435 -15.47 -13.28 -13.62
C ALA A 435 -16.35 -14.51 -13.34
N SER A 436 -15.86 -15.50 -12.59
CA SER A 436 -16.63 -16.71 -12.24
C SER A 436 -17.82 -16.40 -11.32
N PHE A 437 -17.80 -15.29 -10.59
CA PHE A 437 -18.94 -14.80 -9.82
C PHE A 437 -20.07 -14.25 -10.70
N LYS A 438 -19.81 -13.96 -11.99
CA LYS A 438 -20.79 -13.45 -12.98
C LYS A 438 -21.53 -12.17 -12.55
N CYS A 439 -20.98 -11.43 -11.60
CA CYS A 439 -21.60 -10.24 -11.02
C CYS A 439 -21.18 -8.97 -11.77
N TRP A 440 -19.87 -8.68 -11.83
CA TRP A 440 -19.36 -7.43 -12.40
C TRP A 440 -18.77 -7.58 -13.80
N ILE A 441 -18.05 -8.66 -14.03
CA ILE A 441 -17.50 -9.03 -15.34
C ILE A 441 -17.79 -10.51 -15.60
N THR A 442 -17.87 -10.90 -16.86
CA THR A 442 -17.94 -12.27 -17.32
C THR A 442 -16.75 -12.59 -18.20
N TYR A 443 -16.44 -13.87 -18.33
CA TYR A 443 -15.38 -14.38 -19.19
C TYR A 443 -15.95 -15.46 -20.10
N ASP A 444 -15.82 -15.26 -21.40
CA ASP A 444 -16.20 -16.23 -22.44
C ASP A 444 -15.00 -17.12 -22.73
N SER A 445 -15.08 -18.40 -22.32
CA SER A 445 -14.00 -19.37 -22.48
C SER A 445 -13.77 -19.79 -23.93
N ASP A 446 -14.73 -19.63 -24.83
CA ASP A 446 -14.57 -20.02 -26.23
C ASP A 446 -13.87 -18.91 -27.01
N ARG A 447 -14.28 -17.67 -26.76
CA ARG A 447 -13.74 -16.46 -27.39
C ARG A 447 -12.52 -15.88 -26.67
N LYS A 448 -12.22 -16.37 -25.47
CA LYS A 448 -11.15 -15.89 -24.57
C LYS A 448 -11.26 -14.37 -24.37
N VAL A 449 -12.44 -13.89 -23.98
CA VAL A 449 -12.72 -12.45 -23.84
C VAL A 449 -13.48 -12.14 -22.56
N PHE A 450 -13.10 -11.05 -21.91
CA PHE A 450 -13.79 -10.47 -20.77
C PHE A 450 -14.82 -9.45 -21.22
N LEU A 451 -16.02 -9.49 -20.62
CA LEU A 451 -17.10 -8.55 -20.88
C LEU A 451 -17.64 -7.98 -19.56
N PRO A 452 -17.89 -6.67 -19.45
CA PRO A 452 -18.61 -6.12 -18.31
C PRO A 452 -20.08 -6.56 -18.33
N THR A 453 -20.67 -6.77 -17.16
CA THR A 453 -22.11 -7.04 -17.01
C THR A 453 -22.92 -5.73 -17.10
N PRO A 454 -24.25 -5.80 -17.34
CA PRO A 454 -25.12 -4.63 -17.21
C PRO A 454 -25.00 -3.96 -15.83
N PHE A 455 -24.88 -4.76 -14.76
CA PHE A 455 -24.72 -4.26 -13.39
C PHE A 455 -23.43 -3.43 -13.23
N ALA A 456 -22.31 -3.84 -13.84
CA ALA A 456 -21.09 -3.02 -13.82
C ALA A 456 -21.27 -1.63 -14.44
N TYR A 457 -22.08 -1.51 -15.50
CA TYR A 457 -22.40 -0.20 -16.07
C TYR A 457 -23.32 0.63 -15.17
N GLU A 458 -24.28 0.00 -14.49
CA GLU A 458 -25.14 0.66 -13.49
C GLU A 458 -24.30 1.24 -12.34
N LEU A 459 -23.40 0.43 -11.78
CA LEU A 459 -22.46 0.85 -10.74
C LEU A 459 -21.59 2.03 -11.19
N GLU A 460 -21.00 1.95 -12.38
CA GLU A 460 -20.14 3.02 -12.90
C GLU A 460 -20.94 4.33 -13.09
N ASN A 461 -22.19 4.24 -13.54
CA ASN A 461 -23.06 5.41 -13.65
C ASN A 461 -23.40 6.00 -12.28
N ALA A 462 -23.70 5.17 -11.27
CA ALA A 462 -23.97 5.62 -9.91
C ALA A 462 -22.76 6.32 -9.27
N ALA A 463 -21.56 5.75 -9.42
CA ALA A 463 -20.33 6.34 -8.90
C ALA A 463 -19.97 7.66 -9.60
N ARG A 464 -20.24 7.80 -10.90
CA ARG A 464 -20.04 9.07 -11.63
C ARG A 464 -20.92 10.19 -11.10
N GLN A 465 -22.16 9.90 -10.70
CA GLN A 465 -23.09 10.90 -10.16
C GLN A 465 -22.64 11.46 -8.80
N HIS A 466 -21.90 10.67 -8.03
CA HIS A 466 -21.39 11.03 -6.70
C HIS A 466 -19.87 11.27 -6.73
N ASN A 467 -19.34 11.83 -7.81
CA ASN A 467 -17.92 12.12 -7.94
C ASN A 467 -17.53 13.33 -7.06
N PRO A 468 -16.73 13.14 -6.00
CA PRO A 468 -16.39 14.22 -5.06
C PRO A 468 -15.40 15.23 -5.65
N LEU A 469 -14.83 14.96 -6.83
CA LEU A 469 -13.86 15.81 -7.52
C LEU A 469 -14.49 16.64 -8.65
N GLN A 470 -15.80 16.54 -8.87
CA GLN A 470 -16.49 17.29 -9.92
C GLN A 470 -16.46 18.79 -9.62
N GLY A 471 -15.98 19.61 -10.58
CA GLY A 471 -15.94 21.07 -10.46
C GLY A 471 -14.64 21.68 -9.92
N VAL A 472 -13.68 20.87 -9.46
CA VAL A 472 -12.37 21.35 -8.95
C VAL A 472 -11.55 22.09 -10.03
N SER A 473 -11.82 21.83 -11.31
CA SER A 473 -11.22 22.53 -12.45
C SER A 473 -11.56 24.02 -12.56
N GLY A 474 -12.59 24.52 -11.84
CA GLY A 474 -13.06 25.91 -11.95
C GLY A 474 -12.31 26.93 -11.09
N ALA A 475 -11.55 26.50 -10.09
CA ALA A 475 -10.93 27.42 -9.12
C ALA A 475 -9.55 27.96 -9.56
N GLU A 476 -8.85 27.25 -10.46
CA GLU A 476 -7.56 27.73 -11.00
C GLU A 476 -7.75 28.73 -12.15
N ALA A 477 -8.89 28.71 -12.84
CA ALA A 477 -9.18 29.65 -13.94
C ALA A 477 -9.67 31.02 -13.46
N SER A 478 -10.30 31.12 -12.28
CA SER A 478 -10.88 32.37 -11.77
C SER A 478 -9.90 33.26 -11.00
N SER A 479 -8.71 32.75 -10.62
CA SER A 479 -7.67 33.54 -9.96
C SER A 479 -6.68 34.22 -10.91
N SER A 480 -6.78 33.95 -12.22
CA SER A 480 -5.89 34.51 -13.25
C SER A 480 -6.50 35.64 -14.09
N SER A 481 -7.78 36.01 -13.88
CA SER A 481 -8.49 36.99 -14.71
C SER A 481 -8.88 38.31 -14.02
N SER A 482 -8.30 38.66 -12.87
CA SER A 482 -8.56 39.95 -12.20
C SER A 482 -7.28 40.75 -11.95
N SER A 483 -6.55 41.09 -13.02
CA SER A 483 -5.55 42.17 -12.97
C SER A 483 -5.32 42.78 -14.36
N HIS A 484 -6.39 43.14 -15.07
CA HIS A 484 -6.30 44.06 -16.20
C HIS A 484 -7.29 45.20 -16.03
N ASP A 485 -6.75 46.40 -16.28
CA ASP A 485 -7.35 47.70 -16.46
C ASP A 485 -7.86 48.47 -15.23
N ASN A 486 -7.02 49.41 -14.78
CA ASN A 486 -7.32 50.83 -14.99
C ASN A 486 -6.09 51.68 -14.67
N ASP A 487 -5.38 52.12 -15.70
CA ASP A 487 -4.94 53.52 -15.72
C ASP A 487 -4.68 53.98 -17.17
N THR A 488 -5.51 54.89 -17.65
CA THR A 488 -5.23 55.66 -18.87
C THR A 488 -5.42 57.13 -18.55
N THR A 489 -4.32 57.87 -18.65
CA THR A 489 -4.13 59.19 -19.29
C THR A 489 -3.35 60.16 -18.41
N MET A 490 -2.11 60.48 -18.80
CA MET A 490 -1.82 61.73 -19.49
C MET A 490 -0.35 61.78 -19.93
N THR A 491 -0.18 62.26 -21.16
CA THR A 491 1.04 62.69 -21.84
C THR A 491 1.82 63.72 -21.03
N ASP A 492 3.14 63.59 -20.96
CA ASP A 492 4.05 64.56 -21.60
C ASP A 492 5.52 64.12 -21.58
N SER A 493 6.09 64.11 -22.78
CA SER A 493 7.32 64.78 -23.20
C SER A 493 8.62 64.66 -22.37
N ASN A 494 9.64 64.16 -23.11
CA ASN A 494 11.04 64.60 -23.14
C ASN A 494 12.14 63.93 -22.29
N ASP A 495 13.15 63.50 -23.08
CA ASP A 495 14.59 63.62 -22.91
C ASP A 495 15.42 62.54 -22.17
N ILE A 496 16.15 61.77 -23.00
CA ILE A 496 17.61 61.58 -23.02
C ILE A 496 18.27 61.28 -21.67
N ILE A 497 18.68 60.02 -21.44
CA ILE A 497 20.03 59.42 -21.58
C ILE A 497 19.91 57.91 -21.31
#